data_AF-A0A974NUD9-F1
#
_entry.id   AF-A0A974NUD9-F1
#
_cell.length_a   1.000
_cell.length_b   1.000
_cell.length_c   1.000
_cell.angle_alpha   90.00
_cell.angle_beta   90.00
_cell.angle_gamma   90.00
#
_symmetry.space_group_name_H-M   'P 1'
#
loop_
_entity.id
_entity.type
_entity.pdbx_description
1 polymer ?
#
loop_
_entity_poly.entity_id
_entity_poly.type
_entity_poly.pdbx_seq_one_letter_code
_entity_poly.pdbx_strand_id
1 'polypeptide(L)'
;MFRRLTRIIRITLPLLFVVAAPAAAQLPSNSLPEFIADERVLIGNYHYEEESDGFKMDVHLNADHTALYRIRTGEDQADFISLTGFWTLDNPYIHIHNKPGPVRLEPKGTPTRDRSVGLSVEATNADGSPAQGLGVTWENANGLYMMSDGRHVTRTQEIDKATLVKIVRSSDRTILRTVKFTPGGPNSFRFTYYPSDQEPFDIPAIALDPRGDTLEVEVGTAQAKLKRVSQ
;
A
#
# COMPACT_ATOMS: atom_id res chain seq x y z
N MET A 1 34.02 -6.97 77.11
CA MET A 1 34.04 -7.50 75.73
C MET A 1 32.68 -7.19 75.09
N PHE A 2 32.53 -5.99 74.52
CA PHE A 2 31.25 -5.48 74.00
C PHE A 2 31.17 -5.74 72.48
N ARG A 3 30.16 -6.50 72.03
CA ARG A 3 29.86 -6.74 70.61
C ARG A 3 29.04 -5.58 70.04
N ARG A 4 29.52 -4.98 68.95
CA ARG A 4 28.84 -3.97 68.13
C ARG A 4 27.67 -4.61 67.35
N LEU A 5 26.49 -3.97 67.38
CA LEU A 5 25.40 -4.22 66.44
C LEU A 5 25.49 -3.24 65.26
N THR A 6 25.57 -3.78 64.05
CA THR A 6 25.53 -3.05 62.78
C THR A 6 24.07 -2.78 62.41
N ARG A 7 23.67 -1.50 62.30
CA ARG A 7 22.36 -1.10 61.76
C ARG A 7 22.40 -1.15 60.23
N ILE A 8 21.52 -1.94 59.61
CA ILE A 8 21.21 -1.90 58.18
C ILE A 8 20.05 -0.92 58.00
N ILE A 9 20.27 0.18 57.30
CA ILE A 9 19.23 1.15 56.90
C ILE A 9 18.66 0.64 55.57
N ARG A 10 17.39 0.21 55.56
CA ARG A 10 16.63 -0.03 54.33
C ARG A 10 16.06 1.31 53.85
N ILE A 11 16.53 1.78 52.70
CA ILE A 11 15.94 2.89 51.97
C ILE A 11 14.84 2.30 51.10
N THR A 12 13.58 2.59 51.41
CA THR A 12 12.43 2.23 50.59
C THR A 12 12.24 3.33 49.54
N LEU A 13 12.62 3.07 48.29
CA LEU A 13 12.26 3.93 47.15
C LEU A 13 10.75 3.75 46.85
N PRO A 14 9.93 4.80 46.82
CA PRO A 14 8.58 4.68 46.28
C PRO A 14 8.68 4.56 44.75
N LEU A 15 8.18 3.43 44.22
CA LEU A 15 7.94 3.21 42.80
C LEU A 15 6.79 4.14 42.37
N LEU A 16 7.12 5.25 41.70
CA LEU A 16 6.13 6.08 41.01
C LEU A 16 5.70 5.34 39.74
N PHE A 17 4.54 4.68 39.79
CA PHE A 17 3.84 4.25 38.59
C PHE A 17 3.31 5.51 37.89
N VAL A 18 4.03 5.97 36.88
CA VAL A 18 3.46 6.88 35.88
C VAL A 18 2.48 6.03 35.07
N VAL A 19 1.20 6.18 35.36
CA VAL A 19 0.13 5.68 34.49
C VAL A 19 0.20 6.54 33.23
N ALA A 20 0.74 5.98 32.15
CA ALA A 20 0.60 6.56 30.82
C ALA A 20 -0.90 6.71 30.56
N ALA A 21 -1.38 7.95 30.43
CA ALA A 21 -2.74 8.18 29.98
C ALA A 21 -2.88 7.53 28.60
N PRO A 22 -3.97 6.78 28.32
CA PRO A 22 -4.21 6.29 26.98
C PRO A 22 -4.32 7.49 26.05
N ALA A 23 -3.53 7.50 24.97
CA ALA A 23 -3.69 8.45 23.89
C ALA A 23 -5.18 8.46 23.49
N ALA A 24 -5.80 9.64 23.49
CA ALA A 24 -7.17 9.76 23.06
C ALA A 24 -7.25 9.24 21.63
N ALA A 25 -8.02 8.17 21.41
CA ALA A 25 -8.30 7.68 20.08
C ALA A 25 -8.94 8.83 19.29
N GLN A 26 -8.22 9.32 18.28
CA GLN A 26 -8.65 10.44 17.46
C GLN A 26 -9.90 10.02 16.69
N LEU A 27 -11.01 10.73 16.91
CA LEU A 27 -12.28 10.48 16.20
C LEU A 27 -12.08 10.67 14.68
N PRO A 28 -12.86 9.98 13.83
CA PRO A 28 -12.84 10.21 12.39
C PRO A 28 -13.11 11.69 12.06
N SER A 29 -12.50 12.21 10.98
CA SER A 29 -12.67 13.61 10.58
C SER A 29 -14.11 14.02 10.43
N ASN A 30 -14.38 15.28 10.78
CA ASN A 30 -15.54 16.00 10.28
C ASN A 30 -15.15 17.11 9.29
N SER A 31 -13.89 17.13 8.82
CA SER A 31 -13.43 18.08 7.81
C SER A 31 -14.17 17.84 6.48
N LEU A 32 -14.61 18.91 5.82
CA LEU A 32 -15.20 18.84 4.49
C LEU A 32 -14.13 19.21 3.46
N PRO A 33 -14.04 18.47 2.34
CA PRO A 33 -13.07 18.76 1.30
C PRO A 33 -13.46 20.04 0.55
N GLU A 34 -12.48 20.89 0.28
CA GLU A 34 -12.65 22.09 -0.52
C GLU A 34 -12.47 21.77 -2.01
N PHE A 35 -13.24 22.44 -2.87
CA PHE A 35 -13.10 22.30 -4.32
C PHE A 35 -11.86 23.06 -4.82
N ILE A 36 -11.02 22.40 -5.62
CA ILE A 36 -9.80 23.00 -6.18
C ILE A 36 -10.01 23.33 -7.66
N ALA A 37 -10.10 24.63 -7.95
CA ALA A 37 -10.31 25.13 -9.31
C ALA A 37 -9.05 25.09 -10.20
N ASP A 38 -7.87 25.16 -9.59
CA ASP A 38 -6.58 25.13 -10.27
C ASP A 38 -5.64 24.22 -9.49
N GLU A 39 -5.36 23.02 -10.00
CA GLU A 39 -4.53 22.02 -9.31
C GLU A 39 -3.11 22.52 -9.01
N ARG A 40 -2.64 23.55 -9.72
CA ARG A 40 -1.31 24.13 -9.49
C ARG A 40 -1.17 24.73 -8.10
N VAL A 41 -2.29 25.09 -7.47
CA VAL A 41 -2.25 25.54 -6.07
C VAL A 41 -1.77 24.42 -5.16
N LEU A 42 -2.00 23.14 -5.47
CA LEU A 42 -1.58 22.01 -4.63
C LEU A 42 -0.07 21.71 -4.71
N ILE A 43 0.65 22.29 -5.67
CA ILE A 43 2.08 22.06 -5.82
C ILE A 43 2.82 22.71 -4.65
N GLY A 44 3.57 21.93 -3.88
CA GLY A 44 4.28 22.42 -2.70
C GLY A 44 4.79 21.32 -1.77
N ASN A 45 5.44 21.75 -0.69
CA ASN A 45 5.85 20.88 0.40
C ASN A 45 4.92 21.09 1.58
N TYR A 46 4.53 19.98 2.19
CA TYR A 46 3.57 19.91 3.26
C TYR A 46 4.19 19.18 4.42
N HIS A 47 4.04 19.74 5.62
CA HIS A 47 4.66 19.22 6.82
C HIS A 47 3.64 19.11 7.95
N TYR A 48 3.73 18.00 8.68
CA TYR A 48 3.08 17.79 9.95
C TYR A 48 4.11 17.28 10.96
N GLU A 49 4.06 17.82 12.17
CA GLU A 49 4.87 17.38 13.30
C GLU A 49 3.96 17.29 14.52
N GLU A 50 3.95 16.11 15.15
CA GLU A 50 3.27 15.88 16.41
C GLU A 50 4.28 16.11 17.56
N GLU A 51 3.95 17.05 18.46
CA GLU A 51 4.86 17.47 19.53
C GLU A 51 5.13 16.37 20.57
N SER A 52 4.22 15.40 20.72
CA SER A 52 4.25 14.43 21.84
C SER A 52 5.09 13.18 21.62
N ASP A 53 5.30 12.75 20.38
CA ASP A 53 5.98 11.47 20.08
C ASP A 53 7.06 11.58 18.98
N GLY A 54 7.32 12.81 18.51
CA GLY A 54 8.29 13.06 17.44
C GLY A 54 7.86 12.48 16.10
N PHE A 55 6.59 12.17 15.90
CA PHE A 55 6.05 11.80 14.59
C PHE A 55 6.11 13.01 13.66
N LYS A 56 6.74 12.83 12.50
CA LYS A 56 6.79 13.83 11.43
C LYS A 56 6.36 13.21 10.13
N MET A 57 5.57 13.96 9.37
CA MET A 57 5.14 13.60 8.05
C MET A 57 5.46 14.73 7.07
N ASP A 58 6.12 14.37 5.98
CA ASP A 58 6.41 15.27 4.87
C ASP A 58 5.76 14.73 3.59
N VAL A 59 5.03 15.59 2.89
CA VAL A 59 4.46 15.31 1.56
C VAL A 59 4.91 16.39 0.60
N HIS A 60 5.52 15.99 -0.51
CA HIS A 60 5.87 16.91 -1.59
C HIS A 60 5.01 16.57 -2.80
N LEU A 61 4.26 17.55 -3.31
CA LEU A 61 3.49 17.43 -4.56
C LEU A 61 4.17 18.29 -5.62
N ASN A 62 4.72 17.67 -6.65
CA ASN A 62 5.47 18.36 -7.70
C ASN A 62 4.61 18.70 -8.91
N ALA A 63 5.05 19.69 -9.69
CA ALA A 63 4.36 20.18 -10.89
C ALA A 63 4.27 19.14 -12.03
N ASP A 64 5.14 18.13 -12.04
CA ASP A 64 5.14 17.03 -13.00
C ASP A 64 4.28 15.84 -12.54
N HIS A 65 3.41 16.06 -11.55
CA HIS A 65 2.57 15.07 -10.87
C HIS A 65 3.33 14.00 -10.09
N THR A 66 4.64 14.12 -9.90
CA THR A 66 5.36 13.24 -8.97
C THR A 66 5.12 13.65 -7.53
N ALA A 67 5.18 12.69 -6.62
CA ALA A 67 5.02 12.89 -5.19
C ALA A 67 6.13 12.23 -4.38
N LEU A 68 6.46 12.82 -3.23
CA LEU A 68 7.26 12.18 -2.18
C LEU A 68 6.43 12.15 -0.90
N TYR A 69 6.42 11.02 -0.23
CA TYR A 69 5.79 10.83 1.08
C TYR A 69 6.82 10.26 2.04
N ARG A 70 7.01 10.92 3.18
CA ARG A 70 7.96 10.49 4.20
C ARG A 70 7.32 10.56 5.59
N ILE A 71 7.50 9.50 6.36
CA ILE A 71 7.18 9.46 7.79
C ILE A 71 8.47 9.22 8.56
N ARG A 72 8.72 10.05 9.57
CA ARG A 72 9.78 9.91 10.55
C ARG A 72 9.15 9.78 11.94
N THR A 73 9.72 8.96 12.81
CA THR A 73 9.19 8.74 14.16
C THR A 73 10.32 8.45 15.15
N GLY A 74 10.05 8.69 16.44
CA GLY A 74 10.99 8.45 17.53
C GLY A 74 12.03 9.57 17.73
N GLU A 75 12.80 9.44 18.81
CA GLU A 75 13.80 10.44 19.23
C GLU A 75 14.90 10.66 18.17
N ASP A 76 15.30 9.58 17.48
CA ASP A 76 16.34 9.62 16.45
C ASP A 76 15.83 10.11 15.08
N GLN A 77 14.52 10.39 14.96
CA GLN A 77 13.89 10.86 13.72
C GLN A 77 14.18 9.94 12.52
N ALA A 78 14.24 8.64 12.78
CA ALA A 78 14.53 7.65 11.75
C ALA A 78 13.41 7.60 10.71
N ASP A 79 13.78 7.47 9.44
CA ASP A 79 12.83 7.25 8.35
C ASP A 79 12.11 5.92 8.59
N PHE A 80 10.85 6.00 8.99
CA PHE A 80 9.97 4.85 9.12
C PHE A 80 9.47 4.41 7.75
N ILE A 81 9.06 5.40 6.95
CA ILE A 81 8.56 5.22 5.59
C ILE A 81 9.13 6.35 4.70
N SER A 82 9.63 6.02 3.52
CA SER A 82 9.97 6.99 2.48
C SER A 82 9.59 6.42 1.11
N LEU A 83 8.57 7.00 0.48
CA LEU A 83 7.93 6.48 -0.73
C LEU A 83 7.85 7.58 -1.79
N THR A 84 8.28 7.25 -3.00
CA THR A 84 8.10 8.10 -4.17
C THR A 84 6.90 7.62 -4.98
N GLY A 85 6.21 8.54 -5.62
CA GLY A 85 5.00 8.20 -6.36
C GLY A 85 4.48 9.30 -7.25
N PHE A 86 3.17 9.33 -7.41
CA PHE A 86 2.47 10.32 -8.21
C PHE A 86 1.20 10.76 -7.49
N TRP A 87 0.71 11.95 -7.83
CA TRP A 87 -0.53 12.47 -7.27
C TRP A 87 -1.52 12.84 -8.37
N THR A 88 -2.80 12.65 -8.07
CA THR A 88 -3.92 12.98 -8.95
C THR A 88 -4.99 13.76 -8.18
N LEU A 89 -5.69 14.65 -8.88
CA LEU A 89 -6.86 15.36 -8.35
C LEU A 89 -8.13 14.80 -8.99
N ASP A 90 -8.95 14.11 -8.21
CA ASP A 90 -10.33 13.74 -8.55
C ASP A 90 -11.27 14.56 -7.66
N ASN A 91 -11.51 15.80 -8.08
CA ASN A 91 -12.13 16.83 -7.25
C ASN A 91 -13.38 16.32 -6.48
N PRO A 92 -13.47 16.57 -5.16
CA PRO A 92 -12.58 17.40 -4.34
C PRO A 92 -11.45 16.60 -3.64
N TYR A 93 -11.17 15.37 -4.08
CA TYR A 93 -10.20 14.47 -3.47
C TYR A 93 -8.86 14.49 -4.18
N ILE A 94 -7.80 14.46 -3.38
CA ILE A 94 -6.42 14.33 -3.83
C ILE A 94 -6.00 12.90 -3.49
N HIS A 95 -5.39 12.22 -4.45
CA HIS A 95 -4.91 10.86 -4.26
C HIS A 95 -3.40 10.86 -4.40
N ILE A 96 -2.70 10.33 -3.40
CA ILE A 96 -1.25 10.16 -3.41
C ILE A 96 -0.96 8.67 -3.54
N HIS A 97 -0.53 8.28 -4.73
CA HIS A 97 -0.19 6.91 -5.07
C HIS A 97 1.31 6.73 -4.91
N ASN A 98 1.78 5.61 -4.37
CA ASN A 98 3.19 5.27 -4.59
C ASN A 98 3.43 4.79 -6.01
N LYS A 99 4.70 4.92 -6.41
CA LYS A 99 5.25 4.14 -7.50
C LYS A 99 5.50 2.74 -6.95
N PRO A 100 4.74 1.71 -7.39
CA PRO A 100 5.00 0.35 -6.93
C PRO A 100 6.40 -0.07 -7.35
N GLY A 101 7.06 -0.87 -6.51
CA GLY A 101 8.32 -1.50 -6.88
C GLY A 101 8.17 -2.47 -8.07
N PRO A 102 9.30 -2.91 -8.65
CA PRO A 102 9.27 -3.85 -9.76
C PRO A 102 8.61 -5.16 -9.34
N VAL A 103 7.69 -5.63 -10.17
CA VAL A 103 7.00 -6.92 -10.00
C VAL A 103 7.33 -7.82 -11.18
N ARG A 104 7.52 -9.12 -10.95
CA ARG A 104 7.83 -10.06 -12.02
C ARG A 104 6.94 -11.30 -11.94
N LEU A 105 6.53 -11.78 -13.11
CA LEU A 105 5.83 -13.05 -13.27
C LEU A 105 6.54 -13.86 -14.35
N GLU A 106 7.26 -14.90 -13.93
CA GLU A 106 8.13 -15.69 -14.79
C GLU A 106 7.49 -17.04 -15.13
N PRO A 107 7.45 -17.48 -16.39
CA PRO A 107 6.91 -18.79 -16.74
C PRO A 107 7.68 -19.93 -16.06
N LYS A 108 6.95 -20.85 -15.45
CA LYS A 108 7.49 -22.05 -14.79
C LYS A 108 7.31 -23.27 -15.70
N GLY A 109 8.32 -23.49 -16.53
CA GLY A 109 8.34 -24.57 -17.52
C GLY A 109 7.47 -24.30 -18.76
N THR A 110 7.37 -25.32 -19.62
CA THR A 110 6.60 -25.22 -20.86
C THR A 110 5.09 -25.35 -20.58
N PRO A 111 4.23 -24.48 -21.14
CA PRO A 111 2.78 -24.63 -21.07
C PRO A 111 2.32 -25.99 -21.60
N THR A 112 1.31 -26.58 -20.96
CA THR A 112 0.80 -27.91 -21.32
C THR A 112 -0.66 -27.87 -21.73
N ARG A 113 -1.11 -28.94 -22.41
CA ARG A 113 -2.53 -29.19 -22.67
C ARG A 113 -3.07 -30.14 -21.61
N ASP A 114 -4.06 -29.68 -20.87
CA ASP A 114 -4.91 -30.48 -19.99
C ASP A 114 -6.31 -30.57 -20.59
N ARG A 115 -6.76 -31.79 -20.92
CA ARG A 115 -8.05 -32.01 -21.58
C ARG A 115 -9.24 -31.92 -20.61
N SER A 116 -9.00 -31.91 -19.30
CA SER A 116 -10.04 -31.89 -18.27
C SER A 116 -10.54 -30.49 -17.90
N VAL A 117 -9.83 -29.44 -18.32
CA VAL A 117 -10.12 -28.05 -17.98
C VAL A 117 -10.20 -27.17 -19.23
N GLY A 118 -10.91 -26.05 -19.13
CA GLY A 118 -10.88 -25.00 -20.14
C GLY A 118 -9.56 -24.26 -20.12
N LEU A 119 -9.25 -23.65 -18.98
CA LEU A 119 -8.01 -22.93 -18.70
C LEU A 119 -7.59 -23.21 -17.24
N SER A 120 -6.28 -23.38 -17.04
CA SER A 120 -5.66 -23.45 -15.71
C SER A 120 -4.48 -22.48 -15.68
N VAL A 121 -4.48 -21.58 -14.70
CA VAL A 121 -3.37 -20.68 -14.40
C VAL A 121 -2.97 -20.91 -12.96
N GLU A 122 -1.70 -21.17 -12.71
CA GLU A 122 -1.14 -21.37 -11.38
C GLU A 122 0.09 -20.48 -11.21
N ALA A 123 0.20 -19.83 -10.04
CA ALA A 123 1.32 -19.00 -9.68
C ALA A 123 1.75 -19.33 -8.25
N THR A 124 3.05 -19.57 -8.07
CA THR A 124 3.68 -19.73 -6.76
C THR A 124 4.68 -18.62 -6.52
N ASN A 125 4.83 -18.17 -5.29
CA ASN A 125 5.93 -17.30 -4.89
C ASN A 125 7.28 -18.04 -5.04
N ALA A 126 8.39 -17.30 -4.95
CA ALA A 126 9.74 -17.86 -5.02
C ALA A 126 10.04 -18.92 -3.95
N ASP A 127 9.38 -18.85 -2.79
CA ASP A 127 9.46 -19.82 -1.70
C ASP A 127 8.57 -21.06 -1.90
N GLY A 128 7.82 -21.11 -3.00
CA GLY A 128 6.90 -22.20 -3.33
C GLY A 128 5.50 -22.07 -2.72
N SER A 129 5.25 -21.06 -1.89
CA SER A 129 3.89 -20.78 -1.38
C SER A 129 2.96 -20.32 -2.52
N PRO A 130 1.63 -20.49 -2.39
CA PRO A 130 0.70 -19.97 -3.37
C PRO A 130 0.77 -18.45 -3.49
N ALA A 131 0.85 -17.93 -4.72
CA ALA A 131 0.86 -16.49 -4.95
C ALA A 131 -0.54 -15.90 -4.72
N GLN A 132 -0.64 -14.84 -3.92
CA GLN A 132 -1.89 -14.12 -3.68
C GLN A 132 -1.89 -12.76 -4.37
N GLY A 133 -3.04 -12.08 -4.41
CA GLY A 133 -3.15 -10.74 -5.02
C GLY A 133 -3.02 -10.75 -6.54
N LEU A 134 -3.24 -11.90 -7.18
CA LEU A 134 -3.27 -12.05 -8.62
C LEU A 134 -4.69 -12.37 -9.09
N GLY A 135 -4.96 -12.08 -10.35
CA GLY A 135 -6.14 -12.59 -11.03
C GLY A 135 -5.95 -12.78 -12.52
N VAL A 136 -6.93 -13.43 -13.14
CA VAL A 136 -6.94 -13.78 -14.55
C VAL A 136 -8.12 -13.10 -15.23
N THR A 137 -7.90 -12.58 -16.44
CA THR A 137 -8.96 -12.00 -17.26
C THR A 137 -8.65 -12.20 -18.75
N TRP A 138 -9.65 -11.94 -19.60
CA TRP A 138 -9.56 -12.00 -21.07
C TRP A 138 -10.56 -11.00 -21.67
N GLU A 139 -10.46 -10.75 -22.98
CA GLU A 139 -11.20 -9.67 -23.67
C GLU A 139 -12.73 -9.69 -23.46
N ASN A 140 -13.32 -10.87 -23.31
CA ASN A 140 -14.76 -11.07 -23.11
C ASN A 140 -15.10 -11.65 -21.72
N ALA A 141 -14.20 -11.52 -20.75
CA ALA A 141 -14.47 -11.92 -19.38
C ALA A 141 -15.49 -10.97 -18.74
N ASN A 142 -16.39 -11.49 -17.91
CA ASN A 142 -17.30 -10.66 -17.10
C ASN A 142 -16.61 -10.00 -15.89
N GLY A 143 -15.27 -10.06 -15.82
CA GLY A 143 -14.51 -9.45 -14.73
C GLY A 143 -13.08 -9.99 -14.59
N LEU A 144 -12.54 -9.78 -13.39
CA LEU A 144 -11.26 -10.32 -12.96
C LEU A 144 -11.52 -11.52 -12.04
N TYR A 145 -10.97 -12.68 -12.40
CA TYR A 145 -11.09 -13.90 -11.60
C TYR A 145 -9.89 -14.03 -10.68
N MET A 146 -10.14 -13.90 -9.38
CA MET A 146 -9.09 -13.89 -8.35
C MET A 146 -8.43 -15.27 -8.18
N MET A 147 -7.11 -15.27 -7.98
CA MET A 147 -6.30 -16.45 -7.68
C MET A 147 -5.97 -16.52 -6.18
N SER A 148 -6.99 -16.70 -5.33
CA SER A 148 -6.84 -16.62 -3.86
C SER A 148 -5.94 -17.72 -3.26
N ASP A 149 -5.83 -18.86 -3.93
CA ASP A 149 -4.98 -20.01 -3.57
C ASP A 149 -3.83 -20.19 -4.58
N GLY A 150 -3.42 -19.12 -5.26
CA GLY A 150 -2.41 -19.18 -6.32
C GLY A 150 -2.91 -19.85 -7.60
N ARG A 151 -4.20 -20.16 -7.73
CA ARG A 151 -4.72 -20.87 -8.88
C ARG A 151 -6.04 -20.28 -9.37
N HIS A 152 -6.24 -20.35 -10.68
CA HIS A 152 -7.55 -20.19 -11.31
C HIS A 152 -7.78 -21.31 -12.32
N VAL A 153 -8.94 -21.95 -12.25
CA VAL A 153 -9.38 -22.99 -13.18
C VAL A 153 -10.79 -22.69 -13.64
N THR A 154 -11.02 -22.83 -14.95
CA THR A 154 -12.33 -22.63 -15.55
C THR A 154 -12.64 -23.75 -16.54
N ARG A 155 -13.93 -23.89 -16.91
CA ARG A 155 -14.43 -24.86 -17.89
C ARG A 155 -14.28 -24.34 -19.32
N THR A 156 -14.25 -25.23 -20.29
CA THR A 156 -14.03 -24.87 -21.71
C THR A 156 -15.06 -23.87 -22.23
N GLN A 157 -16.32 -23.94 -21.80
CA GLN A 157 -17.37 -23.04 -22.27
C GLN A 157 -17.15 -21.58 -21.86
N GLU A 158 -16.49 -21.34 -20.73
CA GLU A 158 -16.26 -19.98 -20.18
C GLU A 158 -15.14 -19.24 -20.92
N ILE A 159 -14.26 -19.97 -21.62
CA ILE A 159 -13.07 -19.46 -22.30
C ILE A 159 -13.13 -19.61 -23.83
N ASP A 160 -14.26 -20.07 -24.37
CA ASP A 160 -14.44 -20.54 -25.76
C ASP A 160 -14.07 -19.49 -26.85
N LYS A 161 -14.15 -18.20 -26.51
CA LYS A 161 -13.80 -17.08 -27.41
C LYS A 161 -12.52 -16.34 -27.03
N ALA A 162 -11.80 -16.78 -26.00
CA ALA A 162 -10.57 -16.11 -25.60
C ALA A 162 -9.44 -16.45 -26.57
N THR A 163 -8.73 -15.43 -27.04
CA THR A 163 -7.50 -15.59 -27.83
C THR A 163 -6.26 -15.19 -27.01
N LEU A 164 -6.47 -14.37 -25.99
CA LEU A 164 -5.47 -13.88 -25.06
C LEU A 164 -5.99 -13.99 -23.64
N VAL A 165 -5.16 -14.54 -22.77
CA VAL A 165 -5.40 -14.57 -21.32
C VAL A 165 -4.37 -13.66 -20.67
N LYS A 166 -4.84 -12.75 -19.82
CA LYS A 166 -4.03 -11.78 -19.08
C LYS A 166 -3.98 -12.20 -17.62
N ILE A 167 -2.79 -12.24 -17.05
CA ILE A 167 -2.55 -12.38 -15.62
C ILE A 167 -2.21 -11.00 -15.09
N VAL A 168 -2.97 -10.54 -14.11
CA VAL A 168 -2.91 -9.17 -13.59
C VAL A 168 -2.66 -9.19 -12.10
N ARG A 169 -1.98 -8.16 -11.60
CA ARG A 169 -1.94 -7.85 -10.17
C ARG A 169 -3.26 -7.20 -9.77
N SER A 170 -3.89 -7.68 -8.70
CA SER A 170 -5.24 -7.25 -8.33
C SER A 170 -5.28 -5.86 -7.72
N SER A 171 -4.22 -5.43 -7.03
CA SER A 171 -4.16 -4.15 -6.32
C SER A 171 -4.25 -2.94 -7.26
N ASP A 172 -3.60 -3.01 -8.43
CA ASP A 172 -3.52 -1.89 -9.38
C ASP A 172 -3.92 -2.27 -10.82
N ARG A 173 -4.41 -3.49 -11.03
CA ARG A 173 -4.79 -4.05 -12.34
C ARG A 173 -3.64 -4.09 -13.37
N THR A 174 -2.39 -3.97 -12.94
CA THR A 174 -1.24 -4.04 -13.84
C THR A 174 -1.17 -5.41 -14.50
N ILE A 175 -1.04 -5.43 -15.84
CA ILE A 175 -0.88 -6.67 -16.61
C ILE A 175 0.55 -7.15 -16.46
N LEU A 176 0.74 -8.25 -15.73
CA LEU A 176 2.04 -8.86 -15.51
C LEU A 176 2.44 -9.78 -16.66
N ARG A 177 1.46 -10.47 -17.25
CA ARG A 177 1.70 -11.38 -18.37
C ARG A 177 0.48 -11.50 -19.27
N THR A 178 0.73 -11.62 -20.56
CA THR A 178 -0.28 -12.05 -21.54
C THR A 178 0.18 -13.36 -22.16
N VAL A 179 -0.70 -14.35 -22.22
CA VAL A 179 -0.47 -15.62 -22.89
C VAL A 179 -1.44 -15.79 -24.04
N LYS A 180 -0.95 -16.38 -25.14
CA LYS A 180 -1.81 -16.76 -26.26
C LYS A 180 -2.60 -18.00 -25.88
N PHE A 181 -3.90 -17.94 -26.11
CA PHE A 181 -4.82 -19.05 -25.91
C PHE A 181 -5.41 -19.43 -27.26
N THR A 182 -5.27 -20.70 -27.63
CA THR A 182 -5.74 -21.18 -28.95
C THR A 182 -6.50 -22.50 -28.78
N PRO A 183 -7.57 -22.72 -29.56
CA PRO A 183 -8.22 -24.02 -29.61
C PRO A 183 -7.22 -25.14 -29.94
N GLY A 184 -7.21 -26.21 -29.15
CA GLY A 184 -6.26 -27.32 -29.28
C GLY A 184 -4.84 -27.06 -28.76
N GLY A 185 -4.44 -25.80 -28.51
CA GLY A 185 -3.13 -25.43 -27.95
C GLY A 185 -3.04 -25.56 -26.43
N PRO A 186 -1.91 -25.16 -25.82
CA PRO A 186 -1.75 -25.19 -24.36
C PRO A 186 -2.86 -24.39 -23.65
N ASN A 187 -3.34 -24.94 -22.55
CA ASN A 187 -4.37 -24.32 -21.71
C ASN A 187 -4.04 -24.40 -20.21
N SER A 188 -2.87 -24.94 -19.84
CA SER A 188 -2.36 -24.93 -18.48
C SER A 188 -1.03 -24.18 -18.43
N PHE A 189 -1.00 -23.11 -17.64
CA PHE A 189 0.12 -22.20 -17.51
C PHE A 189 0.54 -22.09 -16.05
N ARG A 190 1.85 -22.19 -15.81
CA ARG A 190 2.42 -22.08 -14.46
C ARG A 190 3.43 -20.96 -14.41
N PHE A 191 3.49 -20.26 -13.29
CA PHE A 191 4.36 -19.12 -13.10
C PHE A 191 5.02 -19.12 -11.73
N THR A 192 6.19 -18.49 -11.65
CA THR A 192 6.78 -18.00 -10.40
C THR A 192 6.50 -16.51 -10.29
N TYR A 193 5.85 -16.10 -9.20
CA TYR A 193 5.57 -14.72 -8.86
C TYR A 193 6.64 -14.16 -7.92
N TYR A 194 7.17 -13.00 -8.26
CA TYR A 194 8.05 -12.21 -7.41
C TYR A 194 7.28 -10.93 -7.08
N PRO A 195 6.63 -10.87 -5.89
CA PRO A 195 5.90 -9.67 -5.47
C PRO A 195 6.86 -8.50 -5.35
N SER A 196 6.31 -7.30 -5.37
CA SER A 196 7.08 -6.11 -5.12
C SER A 196 7.32 -5.97 -3.62
N ASP A 197 8.51 -5.52 -3.22
CA ASP A 197 8.76 -5.12 -1.82
C ASP A 197 7.94 -3.88 -1.42
N GLN A 198 7.40 -3.16 -2.42
CA GLN A 198 6.53 -2.00 -2.27
C GLN A 198 5.24 -2.23 -3.07
N GLU A 199 4.19 -2.69 -2.40
CA GLU A 199 2.87 -2.86 -3.01
C GLU A 199 2.20 -1.50 -3.29
N PRO A 200 1.33 -1.40 -4.31
CA PRO A 200 0.56 -0.20 -4.57
C PRO A 200 -0.32 0.17 -3.35
N PHE A 201 -0.34 1.45 -3.00
CA PHE A 201 -1.31 2.04 -2.09
C PHE A 201 -1.81 3.38 -2.65
N ASP A 202 -2.94 3.81 -2.13
CA ASP A 202 -3.53 5.12 -2.35
C ASP A 202 -3.77 5.77 -0.99
N ILE A 203 -3.16 6.94 -0.75
CA ILE A 203 -3.47 7.77 0.42
C ILE A 203 -4.46 8.84 -0.05
N PRO A 204 -5.73 8.75 0.37
CA PRO A 204 -6.68 9.82 0.13
C PRO A 204 -6.30 11.04 0.98
N ALA A 205 -6.42 12.20 0.36
CA ALA A 205 -6.16 13.49 0.94
C ALA A 205 -7.24 14.49 0.53
N ILE A 206 -7.48 15.49 1.37
CA ILE A 206 -8.40 16.58 1.07
C ILE A 206 -7.72 17.92 1.32
N ALA A 207 -7.98 18.90 0.47
CA ALA A 207 -7.64 20.28 0.76
C ALA A 207 -8.67 20.86 1.74
N LEU A 208 -8.21 21.61 2.74
CA LEU A 208 -9.08 22.28 3.71
C LEU A 208 -9.33 23.75 3.38
N ASP A 209 -8.71 24.25 2.32
CA ASP A 209 -8.85 25.63 1.85
C ASP A 209 -8.61 25.73 0.33
N PRO A 210 -9.16 26.77 -0.36
CA PRO A 210 -9.07 26.86 -1.82
C PRO A 210 -7.65 27.12 -2.36
N ARG A 211 -6.71 27.52 -1.49
CA ARG A 211 -5.30 27.72 -1.85
C ARG A 211 -4.48 26.45 -1.66
N GLY A 212 -5.09 25.40 -1.11
CA GLY A 212 -4.43 24.15 -0.77
C GLY A 212 -3.30 24.35 0.24
N ASP A 213 -3.37 25.35 1.11
CA ASP A 213 -2.33 25.63 2.12
C ASP A 213 -2.33 24.59 3.25
N THR A 214 -3.45 23.91 3.44
CA THR A 214 -3.57 22.78 4.37
C THR A 214 -4.16 21.56 3.66
N LEU A 215 -3.45 20.44 3.75
CA LEU A 215 -3.96 19.13 3.36
C LEU A 215 -4.26 18.31 4.61
N GLU A 216 -5.34 17.55 4.56
CA GLU A 216 -5.62 16.50 5.54
C GLU A 216 -5.46 15.16 4.87
N VAL A 217 -4.72 14.25 5.50
CA VAL A 217 -4.43 12.90 5.01
C VAL A 217 -4.74 11.87 6.07
N GLU A 218 -5.11 10.66 5.64
CA GLU A 218 -5.28 9.52 6.53
C GLU A 218 -3.93 8.85 6.80
N VAL A 219 -3.62 8.63 8.08
CA VAL A 219 -2.43 7.89 8.53
C VAL A 219 -2.87 6.79 9.50
N GLY A 220 -2.95 5.56 9.01
CA GLY A 220 -3.46 4.44 9.80
C GLY A 220 -4.91 4.65 10.19
N THR A 221 -5.20 4.83 11.49
CA THR A 221 -6.54 5.16 11.99
C THR A 221 -6.69 6.63 12.39
N ALA A 222 -5.66 7.45 12.17
CA ALA A 222 -5.61 8.85 12.56
C ALA A 222 -5.52 9.75 11.32
N GLN A 223 -5.48 11.06 11.56
CA GLN A 223 -5.38 12.06 10.50
C GLN A 223 -4.33 13.10 10.82
N ALA A 224 -3.54 13.44 9.80
CA ALA A 224 -2.56 14.51 9.87
C ALA A 224 -3.03 15.70 9.04
N LYS A 225 -2.99 16.89 9.64
CA LYS A 225 -3.23 18.17 8.95
C LYS A 225 -1.90 18.79 8.59
N LEU A 226 -1.43 18.51 7.38
CA LEU A 226 -0.17 19.03 6.89
C LEU A 226 -0.32 20.48 6.45
N LYS A 227 0.61 21.32 6.90
CA LYS A 227 0.70 22.72 6.52
C LYS A 227 1.72 22.88 5.41
N ARG A 228 1.38 23.70 4.41
CA ARG A 228 2.35 24.10 3.39
C ARG A 228 3.51 24.83 4.06
N VAL A 229 4.73 24.44 3.70
CA VAL A 229 5.97 25.08 4.16
C VAL A 229 6.76 25.61 2.98
N SER A 230 7.38 26.77 3.16
CA SER A 230 8.36 27.33 2.23
C SER A 230 9.62 26.46 2.22
N GLN A 231 10.23 26.29 1.04
CA GLN A 231 11.58 25.75 0.91
C GLN A 231 12.63 26.70 1.49
#